data_AF-B7K3B7-F1
#
_entry.id   AF-B7K3B7-F1
#
_cell.length_a   1.000
_cell.length_b   1.000
_cell.length_c   1.000
_cell.angle_alpha   90.00
_cell.angle_beta   90.00
_cell.angle_gamma   90.00
#
_symmetry.space_group_name_H-M   'P 1'
#
loop_
_entity.id
_entity.type
_entity.pdbx_description
1 polymer ?
#
loop_
_entity_poly.entity_id
_entity_poly.type
_entity_poly.pdbx_seq_one_letter_code
_entity_poly.pdbx_strand_id
1 'polypeptide(L)'
;MFDQKYLINYNQVAVWGDKTVVYAPRITETQRQRMDRPLVLDPSVLRAAQRIYRTYCVLHPKNDKRPYGIAIHRKSHRGQLIFREHPVLLPGECFVSANQLETEIYRT
;
A
#
# COMPACT_ATOMS: atom_id res chain seq x y z
N MET A 1 2.85 27.83 14.08
CA MET A 1 2.45 27.18 15.34
C MET A 1 1.45 26.09 14.95
N PHE A 2 1.78 24.81 15.20
CA PHE A 2 1.07 23.57 14.82
C PHE A 2 -0.43 23.58 15.27
N ASP A 3 -1.39 22.80 14.76
CA ASP A 3 -1.34 21.43 14.23
C ASP A 3 -2.65 21.04 13.50
N GLN A 4 -2.57 20.03 12.64
CA GLN A 4 -3.57 19.49 11.73
C GLN A 4 -4.28 18.30 12.41
N LYS A 5 -5.52 18.46 12.89
CA LYS A 5 -6.31 17.35 13.47
C LYS A 5 -7.41 16.86 12.51
N TYR A 6 -7.07 15.78 11.81
CA TYR A 6 -7.92 14.64 11.44
C TYR A 6 -9.45 14.84 11.52
N LEU A 7 -10.08 15.19 10.40
CA LEU A 7 -11.52 14.96 10.21
C LEU A 7 -11.71 13.59 9.56
N ILE A 8 -11.92 12.59 10.40
CA ILE A 8 -12.31 11.23 10.00
C ILE A 8 -13.80 11.29 9.62
N ASN A 9 -14.15 10.86 8.40
CA ASN A 9 -15.53 10.83 7.91
C ASN A 9 -16.29 9.66 8.56
N TYR A 10 -17.38 9.96 9.27
CA TYR A 10 -18.08 9.05 10.21
C TYR A 10 -19.18 8.17 9.61
N ASN A 11 -19.35 8.08 8.29
CA ASN A 11 -20.53 7.41 7.73
C ASN A 11 -20.19 6.14 6.92
N GLN A 12 -19.99 5.02 7.62
CA GLN A 12 -20.22 3.68 7.07
C GLN A 12 -20.99 2.83 8.10
N VAL A 13 -22.30 3.03 8.17
CA VAL A 13 -23.24 2.14 8.85
C VAL A 13 -24.05 1.42 7.78
N ALA A 14 -23.82 0.12 7.61
CA ALA A 14 -24.74 -0.75 6.88
C ALA A 14 -25.64 -1.44 7.91
N VAL A 15 -26.94 -1.16 7.85
CA VAL A 15 -27.95 -1.77 8.73
C VAL A 15 -28.47 -3.04 8.06
N TRP A 16 -28.29 -4.19 8.71
CA TRP A 16 -28.94 -5.45 8.36
C TRP A 16 -29.66 -5.96 9.62
N GLY A 17 -30.97 -5.72 9.70
CA GLY A 17 -31.77 -6.02 10.89
C GLY A 17 -31.44 -5.14 12.11
N ASP A 18 -32.14 -5.39 13.22
CA ASP A 18 -32.16 -4.57 14.45
C ASP A 18 -30.86 -4.56 15.28
N LYS A 19 -29.70 -4.82 14.65
CA LYS A 19 -28.40 -4.84 15.31
C LYS A 19 -27.42 -3.92 14.57
N THR A 20 -27.10 -2.80 15.19
CA THR A 20 -26.02 -1.92 14.74
C THR A 20 -24.68 -2.58 15.03
N VAL A 21 -24.01 -3.12 14.01
CA VAL A 21 -22.62 -3.60 14.12
C VAL A 21 -21.68 -2.46 13.76
N VAL A 22 -21.05 -1.85 14.76
CA VAL A 22 -20.02 -0.83 14.57
C VAL A 22 -18.71 -1.52 14.20
N TYR A 23 -18.34 -1.48 12.92
CA TYR A 23 -16.99 -1.85 12.49
C TYR A 23 -16.02 -0.73 12.89
N ALA A 24 -15.50 -0.79 14.12
CA ALA A 24 -14.37 0.04 14.51
C ALA A 24 -13.11 -0.43 13.75
N PRO A 25 -12.48 0.40 12.90
CA PRO A 25 -11.23 0.02 12.26
C PRO A 25 -10.14 0.02 13.33
N ARG A 26 -9.77 -1.16 13.86
CA ARG A 26 -8.59 -1.37 14.71
C ARG A 26 -7.31 -1.28 13.87
N ILE A 27 -7.07 -0.16 13.22
CA ILE A 27 -5.80 0.09 12.51
C ILE A 27 -4.86 0.76 13.51
N THR A 28 -4.46 0.01 14.52
CA THR A 28 -3.49 0.44 15.51
C THR A 28 -2.12 0.46 14.83
N GLU A 29 -1.34 1.51 15.10
CA GLU A 29 0.07 1.81 14.80
C GLU A 29 1.01 0.63 14.46
N THR A 30 0.75 -0.55 15.02
CA THR A 30 1.31 -1.85 14.64
C THR A 30 1.24 -2.18 13.14
N GLN A 31 0.19 -1.77 12.40
CA GLN A 31 0.12 -2.02 10.95
C GLN A 31 1.10 -1.16 10.16
N ARG A 32 1.31 0.11 10.54
CA ARG A 32 2.30 1.00 9.93
C ARG A 32 3.70 0.41 10.07
N GLN A 33 4.03 -0.08 11.27
CA GLN A 33 5.30 -0.76 11.54
C GLN A 33 5.47 -2.06 10.74
N ARG A 34 4.39 -2.80 10.42
CA ARG A 34 4.47 -4.00 9.55
C ARG A 34 4.67 -3.66 8.07
N MET A 35 4.18 -2.51 7.60
CA MET A 35 4.39 -2.06 6.22
C MET A 35 5.82 -1.54 5.97
N ASP A 36 6.48 -1.03 7.02
CA ASP A 36 7.89 -0.59 6.96
C ASP A 36 8.89 -1.67 7.40
N ARG A 37 8.44 -2.77 8.02
CA ARG A 37 9.34 -3.88 8.36
C ARG A 37 9.78 -4.55 7.05
N PRO A 38 11.08 -4.83 6.85
CA PRO A 38 11.52 -5.66 5.75
C PRO A 38 10.96 -7.06 5.97
N LEU A 39 9.79 -7.33 5.41
CA LEU A 39 9.43 -8.69 5.06
C LEU A 39 10.56 -9.18 4.16
N VAL A 40 11.14 -10.33 4.49
CA VAL A 40 12.04 -11.04 3.57
C VAL A 40 11.16 -11.44 2.39
N LEU A 41 11.02 -10.52 1.44
CA LEU A 41 10.29 -10.73 0.21
C LEU A 41 11.14 -11.63 -0.66
N ASP A 42 10.46 -12.54 -1.36
CA ASP A 42 11.12 -13.30 -2.41
C ASP A 42 11.77 -12.32 -3.41
N PRO A 43 13.06 -12.46 -3.74
CA PRO A 43 13.74 -11.57 -4.67
C PRO A 43 13.04 -11.47 -6.03
N SER A 44 12.36 -12.54 -6.47
CA SER A 44 11.60 -12.53 -7.73
C SER A 44 10.37 -11.62 -7.67
N VAL A 45 9.66 -11.62 -6.55
CA VAL A 45 8.51 -10.74 -6.30
C VAL A 45 8.97 -9.28 -6.23
N LEU A 46 10.07 -9.01 -5.53
CA LEU A 46 10.63 -7.66 -5.44
C LEU A 46 11.02 -7.12 -6.82
N ARG A 47 11.73 -7.92 -7.64
CA ARG A 47 12.09 -7.54 -9.01
C ARG A 47 10.88 -7.28 -9.90
N ALA A 48 9.83 -8.09 -9.77
CA ALA A 48 8.59 -7.88 -10.52
C ALA A 48 7.91 -6.56 -10.13
N ALA A 49 7.80 -6.27 -8.84
CA ALA A 49 7.27 -5.00 -8.36
C ALA A 49 8.11 -3.81 -8.87
N GLN A 50 9.44 -3.90 -8.82
CA GLN A 50 10.33 -2.86 -9.37
C GLN A 50 10.10 -2.62 -10.86
N ARG A 51 9.89 -3.67 -11.66
CA ARG A 51 9.62 -3.52 -13.09
C ARG A 51 8.34 -2.71 -13.32
N ILE A 52 7.26 -3.01 -12.60
CA ILE A 52 6.00 -2.28 -12.67
C ILE A 52 6.20 -0.81 -12.24
N TYR A 53 6.93 -0.58 -11.14
CA TYR A 53 7.22 0.77 -10.63
C TYR A 53 8.00 1.61 -11.65
N ARG A 54 9.06 1.04 -12.23
CA ARG A 54 9.89 1.71 -13.24
C ARG A 54 9.07 2.05 -14.48
N THR A 55 8.25 1.12 -14.95
CA THR A 55 7.34 1.39 -16.08
C THR A 55 6.42 2.56 -15.78
N TYR A 56 5.86 2.65 -14.56
CA TYR A 56 5.08 3.81 -14.16
C TYR A 56 5.89 5.11 -14.23
N CYS A 57 7.07 5.15 -13.61
CA CYS A 57 7.92 6.35 -13.58
C CYS A 57 8.34 6.83 -14.97
N VAL A 58 8.63 5.90 -15.89
CA VAL A 58 9.00 6.22 -17.28
C VAL A 58 7.81 6.83 -18.04
N LEU A 59 6.61 6.29 -17.83
CA LEU A 59 5.40 6.76 -18.51
C LEU A 59 4.83 8.06 -17.94
N HIS A 60 5.21 8.42 -16.71
CA HIS A 60 4.59 9.51 -15.93
C HIS A 60 5.65 10.46 -15.33
N PRO A 61 6.37 11.25 -16.15
CA PRO A 61 7.39 12.16 -15.64
C PRO A 61 6.79 13.39 -14.93
N LYS A 62 7.29 13.63 -13.71
CA LYS A 62 7.31 14.89 -12.93
C LYS A 62 6.01 15.49 -12.38
N ASN A 63 4.82 15.20 -12.92
CA ASN A 63 3.57 15.82 -12.44
C ASN A 63 2.50 14.83 -11.95
N ASP A 64 2.76 13.53 -12.04
CA ASP A 64 1.80 12.52 -11.60
C ASP A 64 1.94 12.18 -10.12
N LYS A 65 0.81 11.77 -9.52
CA LYS A 65 0.75 11.40 -8.10
C LYS A 65 1.76 10.29 -7.82
N ARG A 66 2.61 10.45 -6.79
CA ARG A 66 3.48 9.35 -6.34
C ARG A 66 2.63 8.23 -5.73
N PRO A 67 2.75 6.98 -6.20
CA PRO A 67 2.10 5.85 -5.54
C PRO A 67 2.77 5.60 -4.19
N TYR A 68 2.00 5.09 -3.23
CA TYR A 68 2.52 4.62 -1.95
C TYR A 68 3.32 3.32 -2.10
N GLY A 69 3.04 2.55 -3.15
CA GLY A 69 3.72 1.29 -3.45
C GLY A 69 2.95 0.44 -4.44
N ILE A 70 3.21 -0.86 -4.40
CA ILE A 70 2.62 -1.86 -5.29
C ILE A 70 2.01 -2.99 -4.46
N ALA A 71 0.77 -3.35 -4.75
CA ALA A 71 0.22 -4.63 -4.36
C ALA A 71 0.57 -5.65 -5.44
N ILE A 72 1.21 -6.76 -5.09
CA ILE A 72 1.69 -7.78 -6.02
C ILE A 72 1.37 -9.18 -5.52
N HIS A 73 0.81 -10.02 -6.40
CA HIS A 73 0.53 -11.41 -6.08
C HIS A 73 1.83 -12.24 -6.11
N ARG A 74 2.11 -12.94 -5.00
CA ARG A 74 3.39 -13.61 -4.75
C ARG A 74 3.74 -14.70 -5.76
N LYS A 75 2.75 -15.36 -6.38
CA LYS A 75 2.98 -16.47 -7.34
C LYS A 75 2.97 -16.04 -8.80
N SER A 76 2.12 -15.07 -9.15
CA SER A 76 1.90 -14.69 -10.56
C SER A 76 2.66 -13.44 -10.95
N HIS A 77 3.24 -12.73 -9.98
CA HIS A 77 3.97 -11.46 -10.17
C HIS A 77 3.12 -10.36 -10.83
N ARG A 78 1.80 -10.54 -10.92
CA ARG A 78 0.86 -9.51 -11.34
C ARG A 78 0.65 -8.56 -10.18
N GLY A 79 0.70 -7.27 -10.46
CA GLY A 79 0.53 -6.26 -9.43
C GLY A 79 -0.07 -4.97 -9.97
N GLN A 80 -0.43 -4.10 -9.03
CA GLN A 80 -1.07 -2.82 -9.29
C GLN A 80 -0.47 -1.73 -8.40
N LEU A 81 -0.45 -0.51 -8.93
CA LEU A 81 -0.04 0.68 -8.19
C LEU A 81 -1.09 1.01 -7.13
N ILE A 82 -0.61 1.36 -5.93
CA ILE A 82 -1.43 1.78 -4.81
C ILE A 82 -1.22 3.27 -4.58
N PHE A 83 -2.29 4.06 -4.71
CA PHE A 83 -2.27 5.52 -4.48
C PHE A 83 -2.97 5.94 -3.18
N ARG A 84 -3.13 5.00 -2.24
CA ARG A 84 -3.76 5.20 -0.93
C ARG A 84 -2.82 4.71 0.17
N GLU A 85 -2.83 5.38 1.32
CA GLU A 85 -1.96 5.05 2.46
C GLU A 85 -2.23 3.66 3.04
N HIS A 86 -3.49 3.21 3.01
CA HIS A 86 -3.92 1.93 3.58
C HIS A 86 -4.52 1.03 2.48
N PRO A 87 -3.69 0.28 1.73
CA PRO A 87 -4.18 -0.64 0.70
C PRO A 87 -4.93 -1.82 1.31
N VAL A 88 -6.02 -2.22 0.66
CA VAL A 88 -6.64 -3.54 0.87
C VAL A 88 -5.90 -4.52 -0.04
N LEU A 89 -5.31 -5.56 0.55
CA LEU A 89 -4.62 -6.62 -0.17
C LEU A 89 -5.52 -7.83 -0.35
N LEU A 90 -5.48 -8.42 -1.53
CA LEU A 90 -6.16 -9.69 -1.78
C LEU A 90 -5.35 -10.86 -1.19
N PRO A 91 -5.99 -12.03 -0.98
CA PRO A 91 -5.28 -13.24 -0.59
C PRO A 91 -4.13 -13.55 -1.55
N GLY A 92 -2.94 -13.79 -1.00
CA GLY A 92 -1.74 -14.08 -1.79
C GLY A 92 -1.02 -12.84 -2.32
N GLU A 93 -1.56 -11.63 -2.13
CA GLU A 93 -0.85 -10.39 -2.39
C GLU A 93 0.02 -9.97 -1.23
N CYS A 94 1.13 -9.30 -1.55
CA CYS A 94 1.91 -8.53 -0.60
C CYS A 94 2.05 -7.10 -1.09
N PHE A 95 2.22 -6.18 -0.15
CA PHE A 95 2.53 -4.79 -0.46
C PHE A 95 4.04 -4.56 -0.45
N VAL A 96 4.54 -3.87 -1.47
CA VAL A 96 5.93 -3.39 -1.56
C VAL A 96 5.90 -1.87 -1.59
N SER A 97 6.51 -1.21 -0.62
CA SER A 97 6.44 0.25 -0.49
C SER A 97 7.30 0.95 -1.54
N ALA A 98 6.91 2.17 -1.93
CA ALA A 98 7.71 2.99 -2.86
C ALA A 98 9.15 3.21 -2.34
N ASN A 99 9.31 3.37 -1.01
CA ASN A 99 10.63 3.52 -0.39
C ASN A 99 11.53 2.28 -0.61
N GLN A 100 10.97 1.06 -0.50
CA GLN A 100 11.69 -0.18 -0.79
C GLN A 100 12.04 -0.30 -2.28
N LEU A 101 11.14 0.13 -3.16
CA LEU A 101 11.33 0.09 -4.60
C LEU A 101 12.43 1.07 -5.06
N GLU A 102 12.51 2.23 -4.43
CA GLU A 102 13.49 3.28 -4.73
C GLU A 102 14.88 2.98 -4.16
N THR A 103 14.95 2.42 -2.94
CA THR A 103 16.24 2.18 -2.26
C THR A 103 17.12 1.17 -3.03
N GLU A 104 16.51 0.14 -3.63
CA GLU A 104 17.25 -0.87 -4.39
C GLU A 104 17.62 -0.41 -5.80
N ILE A 105 16.96 0.64 -6.33
CA ILE A 105 17.32 1.22 -7.64
C ILE A 105 18.73 1.84 -7.59
N TYR A 106 19.18 2.34 -6.43
CA TYR A 106 20.51 2.93 -6.27
C TYR A 106 21.62 1.93 -5.89
N ARG A 107 21.30 0.63 -5.80
CA ARG A 107 22.24 -0.42 -5.38
C ARG A 107 22.91 -1.17 -6.54
N THR A 108 22.54 -0.87 -7.78
CA THR A 108 23.13 -1.43 -9.01
C THR A 108 24.01 -0.39 -9.67
#